data_AF-A0A345SRA3-F1
#
_entry.id   AF-A0A345SRA3-F1
#
_cell.length_a   1.000
_cell.length_b   1.000
_cell.length_c   1.000
_cell.angle_alpha   90.00
_cell.angle_beta   90.00
_cell.angle_gamma   90.00
#
_symmetry.space_group_name_H-M   'P 1'
#
loop_
_entity.id
_entity.type
_entity.pdbx_description
1 polymer ?
#
loop_
_entity_poly.entity_id
_entity_poly.type
_entity_poly.pdbx_seq_one_letter_code
_entity_poly.pdbx_strand_id
1 'polypeptide(L)'
;MSDWKITGQLENLTGNWVYYVCSGIAAFANLHLSRHVDNPGQDHVATNNGEYYYYGVTGTFNQAAQHAPQAVRQALVDAWNNYFTVR
;
A
#
# COMPACT_ATOMS: atom_id res chain seq x y z
N MET A 1 11.26 9.42 6.03
CA MET A 1 10.40 8.35 6.61
C MET A 1 9.53 8.83 7.79
N SER A 2 9.25 10.13 7.97
CA SER A 2 8.39 10.60 9.08
C SER A 2 6.91 10.30 8.87
N ASP A 3 6.48 10.26 7.60
CA ASP A 3 5.07 10.20 7.24
C ASP A 3 4.53 8.77 7.27
N TRP A 4 5.35 7.79 6.86
CA TRP A 4 5.00 6.36 6.87
C TRP A 4 5.49 5.69 8.14
N LYS A 5 4.56 5.17 8.95
CA LYS A 5 4.86 4.52 10.23
C LYS A 5 4.40 3.07 10.21
N ILE A 6 5.22 2.19 10.77
CA ILE A 6 4.86 0.78 10.96
C ILE A 6 3.60 0.69 11.82
N THR A 7 2.64 -0.11 11.40
CA THR A 7 1.51 -0.49 12.26
C THR A 7 1.83 -1.80 12.96
N GLY A 8 1.31 -1.97 14.18
CA GLY A 8 1.41 -3.24 14.91
C GLY A 8 0.47 -4.33 14.39
N GLN A 9 -0.15 -4.14 13.21
CA GLN A 9 -1.03 -5.13 12.59
C GLN A 9 -0.16 -6.12 11.82
N LEU A 10 -0.42 -7.41 11.97
CA LEU A 10 0.18 -8.50 11.21
C LEU A 10 -0.99 -9.28 10.59
N GLU A 11 -1.12 -9.37 9.26
CA GLU A 11 -2.06 -10.36 8.70
C GLU A 11 -1.48 -11.75 8.91
N ASN A 12 -2.26 -12.59 9.59
CA ASN A 12 -1.87 -13.95 9.96
C ASN A 12 -2.43 -15.01 8.98
N LEU A 13 -2.63 -14.66 7.70
CA LEU A 13 -3.32 -15.58 6.77
C LEU A 13 -2.47 -16.04 5.58
N THR A 14 -1.39 -15.37 5.19
CA THR A 14 -0.62 -15.74 3.97
C THR A 14 0.88 -15.42 3.97
N GLY A 15 1.49 -15.06 5.10
CA GLY A 15 2.94 -14.80 5.19
C GLY A 15 3.29 -13.81 6.30
N ASN A 16 4.59 -13.57 6.53
CA ASN A 16 5.01 -12.49 7.42
C ASN A 16 4.96 -11.16 6.67
N TRP A 17 4.13 -10.23 7.14
CA TRP A 17 3.96 -8.90 6.54
C TRP A 17 4.26 -7.79 7.54
N VAL A 18 4.78 -6.67 7.06
CA VAL A 18 4.96 -5.43 7.80
C VAL A 18 4.15 -4.34 7.12
N TYR A 19 3.25 -3.71 7.86
CA TYR A 19 2.36 -2.69 7.31
C TYR A 19 2.83 -1.30 7.71
N TYR A 20 2.71 -0.35 6.80
CA TYR A 20 3.01 1.06 7.02
C TYR A 20 1.79 1.89 6.69
N VAL A 21 1.44 2.83 7.55
CA VAL A 21 0.38 3.82 7.29
C VAL A 21 0.97 5.19 7.13
N CYS A 22 0.40 5.97 6.20
CA CYS A 22 0.77 7.36 6.04
C CYS A 22 -0.01 8.23 7.03
N SER A 23 0.70 8.83 7.98
CA SER A 23 0.16 9.75 8.98
C SER A 23 0.48 11.23 8.69
N GLY A 24 1.43 11.49 7.79
CA GLY A 24 1.88 12.85 7.45
C GLY A 24 1.21 13.46 6.22
N ILE A 25 0.51 12.67 5.39
CA ILE A 25 -0.07 13.13 4.12
C ILE A 25 -1.55 12.73 4.08
N ALA A 26 -2.45 13.72 4.18
CA ALA A 26 -3.90 13.51 4.24
C ALA A 26 -4.45 12.77 3.02
N ALA A 27 -3.87 12.98 1.83
CA ALA A 27 -4.25 12.28 0.60
C ALA A 27 -4.06 10.75 0.69
N PHE A 28 -3.19 10.28 1.59
CA PHE A 28 -2.87 8.86 1.79
C PHE A 28 -3.43 8.30 3.10
N ALA A 29 -4.25 9.05 3.84
CA ALA A 29 -4.73 8.65 5.17
C ALA A 29 -5.54 7.33 5.16
N ASN A 30 -6.15 6.98 4.02
CA ASN A 30 -6.90 5.74 3.84
C ASN A 30 -6.11 4.66 3.10
N LEU A 31 -4.80 4.82 2.98
CA LEU A 31 -3.91 3.87 2.30
C LEU A 31 -2.91 3.27 3.30
N HIS A 32 -2.49 2.05 3.02
CA HIS A 32 -1.40 1.40 3.73
C HIS A 32 -0.46 0.73 2.72
N LEU A 33 0.82 0.68 3.05
CA LEU A 33 1.79 -0.13 2.34
C LEU A 33 2.00 -1.44 3.10
N SER A 34 1.85 -2.54 2.38
CA SER A 34 2.14 -3.89 2.86
C SER A 34 3.51 -4.32 2.32
N ARG A 35 4.43 -4.67 3.21
CA ARG A 35 5.76 -5.20 2.90
C ARG A 35 5.80 -6.68 3.26
N HIS A 36 6.08 -7.54 2.31
CA HIS A 36 6.21 -8.96 2.61
C HIS A 36 7.64 -9.23 3.08
N VAL A 37 7.79 -9.84 4.26
CA VAL A 37 9.09 -10.16 4.86
C VAL A 37 9.82 -11.24 4.05
N ASP A 38 9.12 -12.31 3.70
CA ASP A 38 9.73 -13.46 2.99
C ASP A 38 9.80 -13.27 1.45
N ASN A 39 8.93 -12.45 0.86
CA ASN A 39 8.87 -12.27 -0.60
C ASN A 39 8.63 -10.80 -1.00
N PRO A 40 9.68 -9.96 -1.05
CA PRO A 40 9.56 -8.54 -1.40
C PRO A 40 8.87 -8.27 -2.75
N GLY A 41 8.79 -9.26 -3.66
CA GLY A 41 8.05 -9.13 -4.91
C GLY A 41 6.54 -9.00 -4.73
N GLN A 42 6.01 -9.21 -3.53
CA GLN A 42 4.60 -9.07 -3.20
C GLN A 42 4.28 -7.76 -2.48
N ASP A 43 5.25 -6.85 -2.30
CA ASP A 43 4.99 -5.55 -1.71
C ASP A 43 3.93 -4.79 -2.52
N HIS A 44 3.00 -4.14 -1.82
CA HIS A 44 1.93 -3.39 -2.46
C HIS A 44 1.40 -2.27 -1.56
N VAL A 45 0.91 -1.18 -2.16
CA VAL A 45 0.04 -0.22 -1.47
C VAL A 45 -1.41 -0.67 -1.68
N ALA A 46 -2.22 -0.63 -0.63
CA ALA A 46 -3.63 -0.94 -0.70
C ALA A 46 -4.50 0.10 0.03
N THR A 47 -5.79 0.11 -0.31
CA THR A 47 -6.81 0.86 0.43
C THR A 47 -7.12 0.19 1.77
N ASN A 48 -7.31 0.99 2.82
CA ASN A 48 -7.67 0.54 4.17
C ASN A 48 -9.20 0.51 4.40
N ASN A 49 -9.99 0.52 3.33
CA ASN A 49 -11.46 0.52 3.36
C ASN A 49 -12.08 -0.87 3.13
N GLY A 50 -11.27 -1.93 3.11
CA GLY A 50 -11.74 -3.31 2.90
C GLY A 50 -12.12 -3.63 1.45
N GLU A 51 -11.87 -2.74 0.48
CA GLU A 51 -12.12 -3.00 -0.94
C GLU A 51 -10.99 -3.81 -1.62
N TYR A 52 -9.88 -4.03 -0.91
CA TYR A 52 -8.72 -4.80 -1.40
C TYR A 52 -8.15 -4.30 -2.74
N TYR A 53 -8.22 -2.99 -2.99
CA TYR A 53 -7.58 -2.39 -4.16
C TYR A 53 -6.10 -2.19 -3.88
N TYR A 54 -5.22 -2.77 -4.71
CA TYR A 54 -3.79 -2.63 -4.51
C TYR A 54 -2.98 -2.39 -5.79
N TYR A 55 -1.85 -1.71 -5.62
CA TYR A 55 -0.81 -1.44 -6.61
C TYR A 55 0.54 -1.91 -6.08
N GLY A 56 1.25 -2.77 -6.82
CA GLY A 56 2.43 -3.49 -6.32
C GLY A 56 3.70 -3.31 -7.14
N VAL A 57 4.76 -4.02 -6.73
CA VAL A 57 6.12 -3.98 -7.32
C VAL A 57 6.15 -4.10 -8.83
N THR A 58 5.28 -4.92 -9.41
CA THR A 58 5.19 -5.14 -10.86
C THR A 58 4.65 -3.93 -11.62
N GLY A 59 4.31 -2.84 -10.94
CA GLY A 59 3.71 -1.65 -11.53
C GLY A 59 2.27 -1.89 -12.00
N THR A 60 1.61 -2.91 -11.48
CA THR A 60 0.27 -3.33 -11.89
C THR A 60 -0.74 -3.25 -10.76
N PHE A 61 -1.98 -2.99 -11.14
CA PHE A 61 -3.14 -3.13 -10.26
C PHE A 61 -3.61 -4.59 -10.21
N ASN A 62 -4.16 -4.99 -9.07
CA ASN A 62 -4.94 -6.22 -9.01
C ASN A 62 -6.24 -6.10 -9.81
N GLN A 63 -6.90 -7.24 -10.06
CA GLN A 63 -8.11 -7.28 -10.87
C GLN A 63 -9.21 -6.34 -10.33
N ALA A 64 -9.38 -6.27 -9.00
CA ALA A 64 -10.36 -5.38 -8.39
C ALA A 64 -9.99 -3.90 -8.61
N ALA A 65 -8.74 -3.50 -8.36
CA ALA A 65 -8.30 -2.12 -8.52
C ALA A 65 -8.30 -1.64 -9.98
N GLN A 66 -8.28 -2.53 -10.98
CA GLN A 66 -8.45 -2.14 -12.39
C GLN A 66 -9.79 -1.43 -12.64
N HIS A 67 -10.81 -1.74 -11.83
CA HIS A 67 -12.14 -1.12 -11.89
C HIS A 67 -12.35 -0.02 -10.85
N ALA A 68 -11.35 0.26 -10.00
CA ALA A 68 -11.44 1.34 -9.02
C ALA A 68 -11.49 2.71 -9.71
N PRO A 69 -12.12 3.72 -9.08
CA PRO A 69 -12.14 5.09 -9.59
C PRO A 69 -10.73 5.57 -9.93
N GLN A 70 -10.58 6.37 -10.99
CA GLN A 70 -9.28 6.87 -11.43
C GLN A 70 -8.52 7.60 -10.31
N ALA A 71 -9.24 8.37 -9.48
CA ALA A 71 -8.66 9.05 -8.32
C ALA A 71 -8.04 8.07 -7.30
N VAL A 72 -8.69 6.92 -7.06
CA VAL A 72 -8.17 5.88 -6.17
C VAL A 72 -6.93 5.23 -6.77
N ARG A 73 -6.98 4.86 -8.05
CA ARG A 73 -5.82 4.28 -8.76
C ARG A 73 -4.63 5.23 -8.75
N GLN A 74 -4.85 6.52 -8.98
CA GLN A 74 -3.80 7.53 -8.93
C GLN A 74 -3.22 7.68 -7.52
N ALA A 75 -4.07 7.74 -6.49
CA ALA A 75 -3.62 7.83 -5.09
C ALA A 75 -2.74 6.63 -4.68
N LEU A 76 -3.05 5.41 -5.16
CA LEU A 76 -2.24 4.22 -4.93
C LEU A 76 -0.85 4.32 -5.57
N VAL A 77 -0.77 4.79 -6.82
CA VAL A 77 0.50 5.02 -7.54
C VAL A 77 1.32 6.10 -6.87
N ASP A 78 0.69 7.21 -6.48
CA ASP A 78 1.35 8.34 -5.83
C ASP A 78 1.88 7.95 -4.46
N ALA A 79 1.10 7.19 -3.68
CA ALA A 79 1.52 6.65 -2.39
C ALA A 79 2.69 5.66 -2.53
N TRP A 80 2.65 4.78 -3.54
CA TRP A 80 3.76 3.87 -3.87
C TRP A 80 5.04 4.66 -4.14
N ASN A 81 4.97 5.62 -5.06
CA ASN A 81 6.11 6.45 -5.41
C ASN A 81 6.59 7.28 -4.21
N ASN A 82 5.69 7.85 -3.41
CA ASN A 82 6.04 8.61 -2.22
C ASN A 82 6.80 7.73 -1.19
N TYR A 83 6.38 6.50 -0.97
CA TYR A 83 7.10 5.60 -0.06
C TYR A 83 8.53 5.31 -0.52
N PHE A 84 8.74 5.09 -1.82
CA PHE A 84 10.06 4.72 -2.37
C PHE A 84 10.97 5.90 -2.72
N THR A 85 10.42 7.09 -2.96
CA THR A 85 11.19 8.31 -3.27
C THR A 85 11.78 8.98 -2.03
N VAL A 86 11.25 8.69 -0.83
CA VAL A 86 11.77 9.22 0.45
C VAL A 86 12.91 8.33 1.01
N ARG A 87 13.66 7.66 0.11
CA ARG A 87 14.88 6.90 0.44
C ARG A 87 16.11 7.79 0.49
#